data_AF-A0A2A4MMR0-F1
#
_entry.id   AF-A0A2A4MMR0-F1
#
_cell.length_a   1.000
_cell.length_b   1.000
_cell.length_c   1.000
_cell.angle_alpha   90.00
_cell.angle_beta   90.00
_cell.angle_gamma   90.00
#
_symmetry.space_group_name_H-M   'P 1'
#
loop_
_entity.id
_entity.type
_entity.pdbx_description
1 polymer ?
#
loop_
_entity_poly.entity_id
_entity_poly.type
_entity_poly.pdbx_seq_one_letter_code
_entity_poly.pdbx_strand_id
1 'polypeptide(L)' 'MANKIITLFITSLFMASSAAHHATNNDDIDYSTKISLEGKIVRVEWINPHAVIHLDVLNEYGVKQS' A
#
# COMPACT_ATOMS: atom_id res chain seq x y z
N MET A 1 -20.95 0.02 -40.12
CA MET A 1 -19.66 -0.50 -39.58
C MET A 1 -19.04 0.45 -38.57
N ALA A 2 -19.02 1.76 -38.83
CA ALA A 2 -18.51 2.77 -37.89
C ALA A 2 -19.11 2.70 -36.48
N ASN A 3 -20.43 2.51 -36.34
CA ASN A 3 -21.07 2.43 -35.02
C ASN A 3 -20.58 1.24 -34.19
N LYS A 4 -20.27 0.09 -34.83
CA LYS A 4 -19.74 -1.09 -34.12
C LYS A 4 -18.32 -0.83 -33.60
N ILE A 5 -17.51 -0.10 -34.37
CA ILE A 5 -16.15 0.30 -33.98
C ILE A 5 -16.19 1.28 -32.82
N ILE A 6 -17.09 2.27 -32.88
CA ILE A 6 -17.29 3.25 -31.81
C ILE A 6 -17.76 2.57 -30.51
N THR A 7 -18.72 1.64 -30.60
CA THR A 7 -19.19 0.88 -29.44
C THR A 7 -18.06 0.05 -28.84
N LEU A 8 -17.26 -0.64 -29.66
CA LEU A 8 -16.14 -1.46 -29.18
C LEU A 8 -15.07 -0.61 -28.48
N PHE A 9 -14.76 0.57 -29.03
CA PHE A 9 -13.81 1.50 -28.47
C PHE A 9 -14.27 2.03 -27.11
N ILE A 10 -15.53 2.46 -27.00
CA ILE A 10 -16.13 2.92 -25.75
C ILE A 10 -16.12 1.81 -24.69
N THR A 11 -16.47 0.57 -25.04
CA THR A 11 -16.45 -0.55 -24.09
C THR A 11 -15.05 -0.88 -23.57
N SER A 12 -14.01 -0.70 -24.40
CA SER A 12 -12.62 -0.96 -23.98
C SER A 12 -12.12 0.04 -22.93
N LEU A 13 -12.57 1.30 -23.00
CA LEU A 13 -12.19 2.35 -22.05
C LEU A 13 -12.74 2.08 -20.64
N PHE A 14 -13.89 1.40 -20.52
CA PHE A 14 -14.47 1.04 -19.22
C PHE A 14 -13.80 -0.17 -18.55
N MET A 15 -12.98 -0.95 -19.26
CA MET A 15 -12.25 -2.08 -18.68
C MET A 15 -10.91 -1.71 -18.04
N ALA A 16 -10.39 -0.50 -18.27
CA ALA A 16 -9.11 -0.05 -17.71
C ALA A 16 -9.17 0.25 -16.20
N SER A 17 -10.36 0.36 -15.60
CA SER A 17 -10.53 0.78 -14.20
C SER A 17 -10.40 -0.34 -13.15
N SER A 18 -10.13 -1.60 -13.54
CA SER A 18 -9.92 -2.69 -12.56
C SER A 18 -8.51 -2.67 -11.93
N ALA A 19 -7.57 -1.92 -12.50
CA ALA A 19 -6.26 -1.66 -11.91
C ALA A 19 -6.34 -0.52 -10.88
N ALA A 20 -7.18 -0.68 -9.86
CA ALA A 20 -7.10 0.19 -8.70
C ALA A 20 -5.81 -0.16 -7.91
N HIS A 21 -4.87 0.79 -7.85
CA HIS A 21 -3.58 0.69 -7.16
C HIS A 21 -3.76 0.58 -5.63
N HIS A 22 -4.05 -0.61 -5.14
CA HIS A 22 -4.15 -0.86 -3.71
C HIS A 22 -2.79 -1.28 -3.16
N ALA A 23 -2.04 -0.26 -2.72
CA ALA A 23 -0.84 -0.33 -1.90
C ALA A 23 0.36 -1.06 -2.53
N THR A 24 1.18 -0.27 -3.23
CA THR A 24 2.59 -0.56 -3.49
C THR A 24 2.82 -1.70 -4.49
N ASN A 25 3.84 -1.57 -5.34
CA ASN A 25 4.23 -2.66 -6.23
C ASN A 25 4.63 -3.86 -5.36
N ASN A 26 4.01 -5.01 -5.57
CA ASN A 26 4.21 -6.24 -4.77
C ASN A 26 5.67 -6.69 -4.65
N ASP A 27 6.58 -6.14 -5.45
CA ASP A 27 8.00 -6.50 -5.47
C ASP A 27 8.81 -5.83 -4.33
N ASP A 28 8.33 -4.71 -3.77
CA ASP A 28 9.05 -3.98 -2.71
C ASP A 28 8.69 -4.47 -1.30
N ILE A 29 7.71 -5.39 -1.17
CA ILE A 29 7.23 -5.91 0.11
C ILE A 29 7.33 -7.43 0.10
N ASP A 30 8.23 -7.96 0.94
CA ASP A 30 8.31 -9.39 1.20
C ASP A 30 7.17 -9.85 2.12
N TYR A 31 6.18 -10.55 1.53
CA TYR A 31 5.05 -11.14 2.27
C TYR A 31 5.38 -12.47 2.95
N SER A 32 6.51 -13.09 2.63
CA SER A 32 6.90 -14.39 3.16
C SER A 32 7.55 -14.28 4.53
N THR A 33 8.30 -13.19 4.76
CA THR A 33 9.00 -12.95 6.02
C THR A 33 8.05 -12.37 7.07
N LYS A 34 8.07 -12.97 8.26
CA LYS A 34 7.37 -12.45 9.44
C LYS A 34 8.40 -11.95 10.43
N ILE A 35 8.32 -10.67 10.80
CA ILE A 35 9.16 -10.05 11.84
C ILE A 35 8.31 -9.67 13.05
N SER A 36 8.91 -9.70 14.23
CA SER A 36 8.31 -9.16 15.46
C SER A 36 8.94 -7.81 15.75
N LEU A 37 8.12 -6.78 15.94
CA LEU A 37 8.56 -5.44 16.29
C LEU A 37 8.02 -5.08 17.68
N GLU A 38 8.91 -4.65 18.58
CA GLU A 38 8.56 -4.13 19.90
C GLU A 38 9.14 -2.73 20.05
N GLY A 39 8.32 -1.79 20.52
CA GLY A 39 8.72 -0.39 20.65
C GLY A 39 7.56 0.48 21.11
N LYS A 40 7.87 1.74 21.42
CA LYS A 40 6.86 2.71 21.84
C LYS A 40 6.15 3.28 20.61
N ILE A 41 4.83 3.14 20.55
CA ILE A 41 4.03 3.83 19.51
C ILE A 41 4.08 5.33 19.79
N VAL A 42 4.57 6.11 18.83
CA VAL A 42 4.68 7.57 18.94
C VAL A 42 3.71 8.33 18.04
N ARG A 43 3.24 7.70 16.97
CA ARG A 43 2.25 8.27 16.06
C ARG A 43 1.48 7.16 15.35
N VAL A 44 0.20 7.42 15.13
CA VAL A 44 -0.65 6.61 14.26
C VAL A 44 -1.29 7.53 13.24
N GLU A 45 -1.18 7.19 11.96
CA GLU A 45 -1.84 7.88 10.87
C GLU A 45 -2.88 6.96 10.25
N TRP A 46 -4.13 7.41 10.23
CA TRP A 46 -5.23 6.66 9.65
C TRP A 46 -5.50 7.10 8.22
N ILE A 47 -5.34 6.19 7.26
CA ILE A 47 -5.48 6.45 5.83
C ILE A 47 -6.36 5.35 5.24
N ASN A 48 -7.68 5.52 5.26
CA ASN A 48 -8.64 4.48 4.87
C ASN A 48 -8.25 3.81 3.52
N PRO A 49 -8.16 2.46 3.44
CA PRO A 49 -8.47 1.47 4.46
C PRO A 49 -7.28 1.04 5.35
N HIS A 50 -6.13 1.70 5.23
CA HIS A 50 -4.88 1.37 5.89
C HIS A 50 -4.55 2.29 7.08
N ALA A 51 -3.50 1.93 7.81
CA ALA A 51 -2.91 2.76 8.85
C ALA A 51 -1.38 2.67 8.77
N VAL A 52 -0.71 3.74 9.16
CA VAL A 52 0.75 3.78 9.37
C VAL A 52 1.01 3.96 10.85
N ILE A 53 1.78 3.04 11.45
CA ILE A 53 2.16 3.07 12.86
C ILE A 53 3.65 3.39 12.93
N HIS A 54 4.00 4.44 13.67
CA HIS A 54 5.38 4.84 13.90
C HIS A 54 5.81 4.35 15.29
N LEU A 55 6.86 3.53 15.32
CA LEU A 55 7.43 2.96 16.54
C LEU A 55 8.82 3.55 16.78
N ASP A 56 9.07 4.06 17.99
CA ASP A 56 10.43 4.28 18.47
C ASP A 56 10.99 2.94 18.97
N VAL A 57 12.15 2.54 18.44
CA VAL A 57 12.94 1.42 18.95
C VAL A 57 14.11 1.98 19.75
N LEU A 58 14.22 1.56 21.01
CA LEU A 58 15.34 1.91 21.87
C LEU A 58 16.37 0.78 21.83
N ASN A 59 17.64 1.13 21.82
CA ASN A 59 18.71 0.16 22.06
C ASN A 59 18.78 -0.22 23.56
N GLU A 60 19.66 -1.14 23.90
CA GLU A 60 19.89 -1.61 25.28
C GLU A 60 20.27 -0.50 26.28
N TYR A 61 20.69 0.67 25.79
CA TYR A 61 21.03 1.84 26.60
C TYR A 61 19.89 2.88 26.67
N GLY A 62 18.70 2.56 26.16
CA GLY A 62 17.55 3.47 26.14
C GLY A 62 17.65 4.61 25.12
N VAL A 63 18.60 4.53 24.18
CA VAL A 63 18.80 5.52 23.12
C VAL A 63 17.99 5.12 21.88
N LYS A 64 17.30 6.08 21.27
CA LYS A 64 16.58 5.85 20.02
C LYS A 64 17.53 5.40 18.91
N GLN A 65 17.17 4.34 18.21
CA GLN A 65 17.78 4.04 16.91
C GLN A 65 17.09 4.94 15.86
N SER A 66 17.84 5.94 15.38
CA SER A 66 17.41 6.87 14.31
C SER A 66 17.71 6.33 12.93
#